data_AF-A0A847W7L4-F1
#
_entry.id   AF-A0A847W7L4-F1
#
_cell.length_a   1.000
_cell.length_b   1.000
_cell.length_c   1.000
_cell.angle_alpha   90.00
_cell.angle_beta   90.00
_cell.angle_gamma   90.00
#
_symmetry.space_group_name_H-M   'P 1'
#
loop_
_entity.id
_entity.type
_entity.pdbx_description
1 polymer ?
#
loop_
_entity_poly.entity_id
_entity_poly.type
_entity_poly.pdbx_seq_one_letter_code
_entity_poly.pdbx_strand_id
1 'polypeptide(L)' 'EVLEPYLMQIGFIRRTPKGRIIAKKAYQYFGITPPETKK' A
#
# COMPACT_ATOMS: atom_id res chain seq x y z
N GLU A 1 8.78 -13.62 9.51
CA GLU A 1 9.76 -12.75 8.84
C GLU A 1 9.09 -11.48 8.34
N VAL A 2 9.74 -10.32 8.48
CA VAL A 2 9.12 -9.02 8.22
C VAL A 2 9.16 -8.71 6.73
N LEU A 3 8.02 -8.84 6.04
CA LEU A 3 7.87 -8.53 4.61
C LEU A 3 7.74 -7.02 4.32
N GLU A 4 7.56 -6.21 5.37
CA GLU A 4 7.37 -4.76 5.31
C GLU A 4 8.48 -3.99 4.55
N PRO A 5 9.80 -4.25 4.73
CA PRO A 5 10.83 -3.57 3.95
C PRO A 5 10.71 -3.88 2.46
N TYR A 6 10.43 -5.12 2.10
CA TYR A 6 10.27 -5.53 0.71
C TYR A 6 9.06 -4.83 0.05
N LEU A 7 7.92 -4.80 0.74
CA LEU A 7 6.72 -4.14 0.25
C LEU A 7 6.87 -2.61 0.13
N MET A 8 7.70 -1.99 0.99
CA MET A 8 8.08 -0.58 0.82
C MET A 8 9.01 -0.37 -0.38
N GLN A 9 10.01 -1.25 -0.56
CA GLN A 9 10.97 -1.17 -1.66
C GLN A 9 10.31 -1.29 -3.04
N ILE A 10 9.37 -2.22 -3.20
CA ILE A 10 8.65 -2.39 -4.48
C ILE A 10 7.56 -1.34 -4.73
N GLY A 11 7.34 -0.43 -3.76
CA GLY A 11 6.38 0.67 -3.85
C GLY A 11 4.93 0.24 -3.63
N PHE A 12 4.70 -0.84 -2.88
CA PHE A 12 3.36 -1.36 -2.55
C PHE A 12 2.81 -0.76 -1.26
N ILE A 13 3.67 -0.33 -0.34
CA ILE A 13 3.28 0.32 0.91
C ILE A 13 3.96 1.68 1.02
N ARG A 14 3.20 2.69 1.49
CA ARG A 14 3.70 4.03 1.81
C ARG A 14 3.48 4.36 3.28
N ARG A 15 4.41 5.12 3.86
CA ARG A 15 4.26 5.68 5.22
C ARG A 15 3.38 6.93 5.18
N THR A 16 2.50 7.06 6.15
CA THR A 16 1.72 8.27 6.43
C THR A 16 1.81 8.59 7.93
N PRO A 17 1.56 9.83 8.36
CA PRO A 17 1.55 10.18 9.78
C PRO A 17 0.53 9.40 10.62
N LYS A 18 -0.49 8.80 9.99
CA LYS A 18 -1.49 7.92 10.62
C LYS A 18 -1.15 6.42 10.56
N GLY A 19 -0.06 6.02 9.90
CA GLY A 19 0.34 4.61 9.80
C GLY A 19 0.93 4.22 8.44
N ARG A 20 0.47 3.08 7.92
CA ARG A 20 0.90 2.56 6.61
C ARG A 20 -0.32 2.46 5.71
N ILE A 21 -0.17 2.91 4.47
CA ILE A 21 -1.23 2.78 3.46
C ILE A 21 -0.72 1.95 2.30
N ILE A 22 -1.63 1.18 1.71
CA ILE A 22 -1.36 0.47 0.47
C ILE A 22 -1.32 1.48 -0.67
N ALA A 23 -0.27 1.41 -1.51
CA ALA A 23 -0.12 2.27 -2.67
C ALA A 23 -1.05 1.81 -3.81
N LYS A 24 -1.43 2.73 -4.70
CA LYS A 24 -2.23 2.43 -5.91
C LYS A 24 -1.64 1.28 -6.73
N LYS A 25 -0.31 1.18 -6.79
CA LYS A 25 0.42 0.11 -7.48
C LYS A 25 0.08 -1.29 -6.94
N ALA A 26 -0.04 -1.43 -5.62
CA ALA A 26 -0.43 -2.69 -5.01
C ALA A 26 -1.89 -3.04 -5.35
N TYR A 27 -2.82 -2.07 -5.27
CA TYR A 27 -4.20 -2.30 -5.69
C TYR A 27 -4.31 -2.80 -7.14
N GLN A 28 -3.56 -2.19 -8.07
CA GLN A 28 -3.50 -2.63 -9.46
C GLN A 28 -2.90 -4.04 -9.61
N TYR A 29 -1.82 -4.34 -8.89
CA TYR A 29 -1.14 -5.63 -8.95
C TYR A 29 -2.01 -6.78 -8.42
N PHE A 30 -2.74 -6.53 -7.34
CA PHE A 30 -3.64 -7.50 -6.73
C PHE A 30 -5.04 -7.51 -7.37
N GLY A 31 -5.33 -6.61 -8.32
CA GLY A 31 -6.66 -6.47 -8.91
C GLY A 31 -7.74 -6.05 -7.92
N ILE A 32 -7.36 -5.42 -6.82
CA ILE A 32 -8.26 -5.01 -5.74
C ILE A 32 -8.73 -3.58 -6.03
N THR A 33 -10.04 -3.35 -5.98
CA THR A 33 -10.58 -1.99 -6.04
C THR A 33 -10.09 -1.21 -4.82
N PRO A 34 -9.36 -0.09 -5.00
CA PRO A 34 -8.93 0.71 -3.86
C PRO A 34 -10.16 1.15 -3.07
N PRO A 35 -10.11 1.16 -1.72
CA PRO A 35 -11.20 1.66 -0.93
C PRO A 35 -11.45 3.11 -1.39
N GLU A 36 -12.70 3.42 -1.74
CA GLU A 36 -13.10 4.80 -2.00
C GLU A 36 -12.70 5.59 -0.78
N THR A 37 -11.66 6.40 -0.94
CA THR A 37 -11.17 7.28 0.12
C THR A 37 -12.34 8.21 0.41
N LYS A 38 -13.11 7.91 1.46
CA LYS A 38 -13.95 8.91 2.10
C LYS A 38 -13.00 10.04 2.46
N LYS A 39 -13.07 11.10 1.67
CA LYS A 39 -12.36 12.35 1.89
C LYS A 39 -12.83 12.97 3.19
#